data_AF-A0A914Y7B4-F1
#
_entry.id   AF-A0A914Y7B4-F1
#
_cell.length_a   1.000
_cell.length_b   1.000
_cell.length_c   1.000
_cell.angle_alpha   90.00
_cell.angle_beta   90.00
_cell.angle_gamma   90.00
#
_symmetry.space_group_name_H-M   'P 1'
#
loop_
_entity.id
_entity.type
_entity.pdbx_description
1 polymer ?
#
loop_
_entity_poly.entity_id
_entity_poly.type
_entity_poly.pdbx_seq_one_letter_code
_entity_poly.pdbx_strand_id
1 'polypeptide(L)'
;MLKQKSSGMIACTGTGSTSWNYNGNRLTSQTVKDVMGVMDEMGFQTDNNIDEKILDEICKRYNAKLIFEPTAPRMAFTVRDPVFNATFPKTFARGFANRIRVKSRCTHAHLVLDGSTSVPFNQGTEVILELIPDDALQTFKH
;
A
#
# COMPACT_ATOMS: atom_id res chain seq x y z
N MET A 1 -15.45 -12.38 4.59
CA MET A 1 -14.92 -11.02 4.32
C MET A 1 -13.95 -10.66 5.44
N LEU A 2 -12.69 -10.41 5.11
CA LEU A 2 -11.67 -9.97 6.07
C LEU A 2 -11.99 -8.54 6.52
N LYS A 3 -12.02 -8.29 7.83
CA LYS A 3 -12.28 -6.96 8.41
C LYS A 3 -11.03 -6.49 9.13
N GLN A 4 -10.60 -5.27 8.84
CA GLN A 4 -9.43 -4.65 9.46
C GLN A 4 -9.76 -3.21 9.87
N LYS A 5 -9.41 -2.83 11.10
CA LYS A 5 -9.50 -1.44 11.59
C LYS A 5 -8.15 -0.77 11.39
N SER A 6 -8.15 0.49 10.95
CA SER A 6 -6.92 1.22 10.60
C SER A 6 -7.12 2.73 10.75
N SER A 7 -6.04 3.51 10.68
CA SER A 7 -6.10 4.98 10.66
C SER A 7 -6.54 5.52 9.29
N GLY A 8 -6.28 4.76 8.22
CA GLY A 8 -6.68 5.09 6.86
C GLY A 8 -6.29 4.00 5.86
N MET A 9 -6.46 4.29 4.58
CA MET A 9 -5.95 3.46 3.49
C MET A 9 -5.69 4.26 2.22
N ILE A 10 -4.83 3.71 1.39
CA ILE A 10 -4.58 4.15 0.01
C ILE A 10 -5.05 3.01 -0.90
N ALA A 11 -5.72 3.34 -2.00
CA ALA A 11 -6.00 2.41 -3.08
C ALA A 11 -5.64 3.07 -4.41
N CYS A 12 -5.07 2.32 -5.35
CA CYS A 12 -4.76 2.81 -6.68
C CYS A 12 -4.86 1.70 -7.73
N THR A 13 -5.11 2.09 -8.97
CA THR A 13 -4.92 1.26 -10.16
C THR A 13 -3.49 1.44 -10.68
N GLY A 14 -3.10 0.69 -11.71
CA GLY A 14 -1.73 0.76 -12.24
C GLY A 14 -1.44 2.02 -13.07
N THR A 15 -2.43 2.86 -13.34
CA THR A 15 -2.31 4.09 -14.14
C THR A 15 -2.10 5.33 -13.26
N GLY A 16 -0.89 5.90 -13.23
CA GLY A 16 -0.61 7.27 -12.76
C GLY A 16 -0.80 7.60 -11.26
N SER A 17 -1.70 6.93 -10.55
CA SER A 17 -2.04 7.16 -9.14
C SER A 17 -1.23 6.26 -8.18
N THR A 18 -0.18 5.61 -8.67
CA THR A 18 0.68 4.72 -7.88
C THR A 18 1.64 5.47 -6.96
N SER A 19 1.87 6.77 -7.15
CA SER A 19 2.84 7.56 -6.38
C SER A 19 2.60 7.55 -4.86
N TRP A 20 1.34 7.67 -4.41
CA TRP A 20 1.01 7.62 -2.98
C TRP A 20 1.22 6.22 -2.40
N ASN A 21 0.82 5.18 -3.15
CA ASN A 21 1.03 3.80 -2.76
C ASN A 21 2.52 3.45 -2.73
N TYR A 22 3.29 3.87 -3.73
CA TYR A 22 4.73 3.65 -3.82
C TYR A 22 5.45 4.35 -2.67
N ASN A 23 5.25 5.65 -2.48
CA ASN A 23 5.95 6.39 -1.43
C ASN A 23 5.54 5.94 -0.02
N GLY A 24 4.29 5.50 0.16
CA GLY A 24 3.82 4.94 1.42
C GLY A 24 4.44 3.57 1.76
N ASN A 25 5.01 2.85 0.78
CA ASN A 25 5.52 1.49 0.95
C ASN A 25 7.00 1.31 0.60
N ARG A 26 7.65 2.33 0.04
CA ARG A 26 9.03 2.22 -0.43
C ARG A 26 9.96 1.85 0.72
N LEU A 27 10.86 0.92 0.43
CA LEU A 27 11.99 0.61 1.28
C LEU A 27 13.07 1.68 1.07
N THR A 28 13.67 2.12 2.17
CA THR A 28 14.79 3.06 2.16
C THR A 28 16.04 2.36 2.66
N SER A 29 17.22 2.83 2.24
CA SER A 29 18.49 2.27 2.69
C SER A 29 18.64 2.35 4.21
N GLN A 30 18.07 3.39 4.85
CA GLN A 30 17.99 3.48 6.31
C GLN A 30 17.24 2.30 6.93
N THR A 31 16.03 2.02 6.45
CA THR A 31 15.22 0.88 6.95
C THR A 31 15.94 -0.46 6.76
N VAL A 32 16.67 -0.64 5.66
CA VAL A 32 17.47 -1.85 5.44
C VAL A 32 18.59 -1.97 6.48
N LYS A 33 19.34 -0.89 6.71
CA LYS A 33 20.40 -0.84 7.72
C LYS A 33 19.86 -1.10 9.12
N ASP A 34 18.72 -0.51 9.48
CA ASP A 34 18.09 -0.72 10.79
C ASP A 34 17.73 -2.19 11.01
N VAL A 35 17.14 -2.85 10.00
CA VAL A 35 16.79 -4.28 10.07
C VAL A 35 18.04 -5.16 10.17
N MET A 36 19.11 -4.83 9.44
CA MET A 36 20.39 -5.55 9.53
C MET A 36 21.01 -5.41 10.91
N GLY A 37 20.99 -4.21 11.51
CA GLY A 37 21.46 -3.99 12.88
C GLY A 37 20.72 -4.85 13.90
N VAL A 38 19.39 -4.97 13.78
CA VAL A 38 18.60 -5.88 14.63
C VAL A 38 19.00 -7.34 14.40
N MET A 39 19.31 -7.75 13.17
CA MET A 39 19.78 -9.11 12.88
C MET A 39 21.14 -9.39 13.53
N ASP A 40 22.05 -8.42 13.52
CA ASP A 40 23.35 -8.52 14.20
C ASP A 40 23.19 -8.66 15.71
N GLU A 41 22.30 -7.86 16.33
CA GLU A 41 21.96 -7.97 17.75
C GLU A 41 21.41 -9.34 18.12
N MET A 42 20.74 -10.01 17.18
CA MET A 42 20.25 -11.39 17.32
C MET A 42 21.32 -12.46 17.05
N GLY A 43 22.56 -12.07 16.71
CA GLY A 43 23.68 -12.96 16.44
C GLY A 43 23.74 -13.49 15.00
N PHE A 44 22.90 -12.98 14.09
CA PHE A 44 23.07 -13.24 12.66
C PHE A 44 24.18 -12.31 12.17
N GLN A 45 25.37 -12.84 11.88
CA GLN A 45 26.47 -12.03 11.36
C GLN A 45 26.10 -11.46 9.98
N THR A 46 25.59 -10.23 9.94
CA THR A 46 25.49 -9.45 8.72
C THR A 46 26.78 -8.69 8.52
N ASP A 47 27.16 -8.45 7.26
CA ASP A 47 28.32 -7.63 6.96
C ASP A 47 27.97 -6.17 7.26
N ASN A 48 28.43 -5.68 8.41
CA ASN A 48 28.21 -4.31 8.87
C ASN A 48 28.75 -3.24 7.91
N ASN A 49 29.62 -3.62 6.96
CA ASN A 49 30.15 -2.76 5.91
C ASN A 49 29.56 -3.10 4.53
N ILE A 50 28.27 -3.49 4.48
CA ILE A 50 27.56 -3.65 3.22
C ILE A 50 27.77 -2.41 2.34
N ASP A 51 28.29 -2.66 1.13
CA ASP A 51 28.50 -1.66 0.09
C ASP A 51 27.18 -0.92 -0.17
N GLU A 52 27.23 0.42 -0.24
CA GLU A 52 26.07 1.25 -0.58
C GLU A 52 25.40 0.79 -1.87
N LYS A 53 26.16 0.27 -2.84
CA LYS A 53 25.63 -0.30 -4.08
C LYS A 53 24.70 -1.50 -3.85
N ILE A 54 24.99 -2.32 -2.83
CA ILE A 54 24.15 -3.46 -2.47
C ILE A 54 22.85 -2.96 -1.83
N LEU A 55 22.92 -1.96 -0.95
CA LEU A 55 21.72 -1.35 -0.36
C LEU A 55 20.81 -0.74 -1.42
N ASP A 56 21.40 -0.01 -2.36
CA ASP A 56 20.67 0.59 -3.47
C ASP A 56 20.01 -0.48 -4.34
N GLU A 57 20.70 -1.58 -4.63
CA GLU A 57 20.15 -2.68 -5.40
C GLU A 57 19.02 -3.42 -4.64
N ILE A 58 19.14 -3.59 -3.31
CA ILE A 58 18.06 -4.14 -2.47
C ILE A 58 16.83 -3.23 -2.54
N CYS A 59 17.01 -1.94 -2.28
CA CYS A 59 15.93 -0.94 -2.34
C CYS A 59 15.30 -0.92 -3.73
N LYS A 60 16.09 -0.89 -4.80
CA LYS A 60 15.61 -0.91 -6.18
C LYS A 60 14.80 -2.17 -6.48
N ARG A 61 15.31 -3.36 -6.18
CA ARG A 61 14.61 -4.64 -6.43
C ARG A 61 13.33 -4.77 -5.62
N TYR A 62 13.32 -4.30 -4.38
CA TYR A 62 12.12 -4.29 -3.55
C TYR A 62 11.09 -3.31 -4.09
N ASN A 63 11.50 -2.06 -4.32
CA ASN A 63 10.62 -0.98 -4.73
C ASN A 63 10.04 -1.21 -6.13
N ALA A 64 10.76 -1.88 -7.02
CA ALA A 64 10.23 -2.31 -8.32
C ALA A 64 8.98 -3.20 -8.19
N LYS A 65 8.84 -3.98 -7.11
CA LYS A 65 7.67 -4.83 -6.86
C LYS A 65 6.43 -4.05 -6.41
N LEU A 66 6.59 -2.79 -6.03
CA LEU A 66 5.47 -1.90 -5.66
C LEU A 66 4.77 -1.32 -6.89
N ILE A 67 5.43 -1.42 -8.05
CA ILE A 67 4.89 -1.01 -9.34
C ILE A 67 4.25 -2.23 -10.00
N PHE A 68 3.09 -2.04 -10.62
CA PHE A 68 2.35 -3.10 -11.29
C PHE A 68 1.74 -2.57 -12.59
N GLU A 69 1.44 -3.49 -13.50
CA GLU A 69 0.95 -3.16 -14.84
C GLU A 69 -0.32 -2.29 -14.80
N PRO A 70 -0.38 -1.21 -15.61
CA PRO A 70 -1.56 -0.35 -15.75
C PRO A 70 -2.83 -1.10 -16.13
N THR A 71 -2.69 -2.18 -16.91
CA THR A 71 -3.79 -3.01 -17.41
C THR A 71 -4.16 -4.16 -16.48
N ALA A 72 -3.48 -4.32 -15.34
CA ALA A 72 -3.78 -5.41 -14.42
C ALA A 72 -5.19 -5.24 -13.84
N PRO A 73 -6.06 -6.28 -13.86
CA PRO A 73 -7.44 -6.19 -13.39
C PRO A 73 -7.51 -6.29 -11.86
N ARG A 74 -6.72 -5.48 -11.15
CA ARG A 74 -6.57 -5.47 -9.70
C ARG A 74 -6.22 -4.07 -9.21
N MET A 75 -6.78 -3.68 -8.06
CA MET A 75 -6.35 -2.47 -7.34
C MET A 75 -5.30 -2.84 -6.31
N ALA A 76 -4.22 -2.08 -6.26
CA ALA A 76 -3.33 -2.12 -5.10
C ALA A 76 -4.00 -1.39 -3.94
N PHE A 77 -3.84 -1.91 -2.73
CA PHE A 77 -4.24 -1.24 -1.51
C PHE A 77 -3.12 -1.24 -0.48
N THR A 78 -3.15 -0.23 0.38
CA THR A 78 -2.29 -0.11 1.56
C THR A 78 -3.11 0.39 2.74
N VAL A 79 -3.14 -0.38 3.82
CA VAL A 79 -3.78 -0.07 5.09
C VAL A 79 -2.77 0.64 5.99
N ARG A 80 -3.12 1.84 6.48
CA ARG A 80 -2.28 2.64 7.38
C ARG A 80 -2.58 2.34 8.84
N ASP A 81 -1.54 2.04 9.61
CA ASP A 81 -1.61 1.79 11.06
C ASP A 81 -2.73 0.81 11.44
N PRO A 82 -2.69 -0.44 10.92
CA PRO A 82 -3.70 -1.44 11.23
C PRO A 82 -3.68 -1.78 12.73
N VAL A 83 -4.88 -1.82 13.33
CA VAL A 83 -5.08 -2.24 14.72
C VAL A 83 -5.19 -3.76 14.77
N PHE A 84 -4.31 -4.42 15.52
CA PHE A 84 -4.34 -5.87 15.70
C PHE A 84 -4.77 -6.26 17.11
N ASN A 85 -5.80 -7.11 17.23
CA ASN A 85 -6.31 -7.65 18.49
C ASN A 85 -7.19 -8.90 18.24
N ALA A 86 -7.87 -9.39 19.28
CA ALA A 86 -8.76 -10.56 19.17
C ALA A 86 -9.89 -10.39 18.13
N THR A 87 -10.35 -9.15 17.90
CA THR A 87 -11.39 -8.83 16.92
C THR A 87 -10.82 -8.57 15.52
N PHE A 88 -9.61 -8.01 15.43
CA PHE A 88 -8.92 -7.67 14.18
C PHE A 88 -7.61 -8.46 14.10
N PRO A 89 -7.62 -9.67 13.50
CA PRO A 89 -6.43 -10.51 13.43
C PRO A 89 -5.33 -9.85 12.58
N LYS A 90 -4.09 -10.36 12.66
CA LYS A 90 -3.02 -9.88 11.79
C LYS A 90 -3.39 -10.10 10.32
N THR A 91 -3.31 -9.03 9.53
CA THR A 91 -3.52 -9.05 8.09
C THR A 91 -2.34 -8.43 7.38
N PHE A 92 -2.23 -8.66 6.07
CA PHE A 92 -1.30 -7.90 5.25
C PHE A 92 -1.70 -6.42 5.26
N ALA A 93 -0.74 -5.54 5.51
CA ALA A 93 -0.93 -4.10 5.45
C ALA A 93 -1.02 -3.58 4.02
N ARG A 94 -0.74 -4.41 3.02
CA ARG A 94 -0.85 -4.06 1.61
C ARG A 94 -1.09 -5.29 0.76
N GLY A 95 -1.62 -5.10 -0.44
CA GLY A 95 -1.84 -6.19 -1.37
C GLY A 95 -2.66 -5.74 -2.56
N PHE A 96 -3.32 -6.72 -3.19
CA PHE A 96 -4.21 -6.48 -4.30
C PHE A 96 -5.63 -6.95 -3.97
N ALA A 97 -6.62 -6.22 -4.47
CA ALA A 97 -8.03 -6.58 -4.34
C ALA A 97 -8.81 -6.07 -5.56
N ASN A 98 -9.90 -6.75 -5.90
CA ASN A 98 -10.83 -6.30 -6.93
C ASN A 98 -12.01 -5.52 -6.34
N ARG A 99 -12.24 -5.67 -5.03
CA ARG A 99 -13.33 -5.02 -4.31
C ARG A 99 -12.93 -4.71 -2.87
N ILE A 100 -13.12 -3.47 -2.45
CA ILE A 100 -12.81 -2.98 -1.11
C ILE A 100 -14.02 -2.20 -0.61
N ARG A 101 -14.55 -2.56 0.56
CA ARG A 101 -15.57 -1.78 1.26
C ARG A 101 -14.95 -1.06 2.43
N VAL A 102 -15.07 0.27 2.44
CA VAL A 102 -14.57 1.12 3.52
C VAL A 102 -15.74 1.71 4.26
N LYS A 103 -15.71 1.64 5.59
CA LYS A 103 -16.70 2.27 6.46
C LYS A 103 -15.99 3.23 7.40
N SER A 104 -16.34 4.51 7.34
CA SER A 104 -15.76 5.52 8.20
C SER A 104 -16.22 5.35 9.65
N ARG A 105 -15.26 5.49 10.56
CA ARG A 105 -15.48 5.63 12.00
C ARG A 105 -14.96 6.97 12.54
N CYS A 106 -14.57 7.88 11.64
CA CYS A 106 -13.96 9.16 11.97
C CYS A 106 -15.01 10.27 11.88
N THR A 107 -14.95 11.25 12.78
CA THR A 107 -15.87 12.39 12.78
C THR A 107 -15.59 13.39 11.65
N HIS A 108 -14.33 13.54 11.25
CA HIS A 108 -13.87 14.49 10.22
C HIS A 108 -12.93 13.80 9.22
N ALA A 109 -13.39 12.71 8.60
CA ALA A 109 -12.59 12.03 7.59
C ALA A 109 -12.92 12.54 6.19
N HIS A 110 -11.97 12.33 5.28
CA HIS A 110 -12.10 12.72 3.88
C HIS A 110 -11.68 11.55 2.97
N LEU A 111 -12.38 11.42 1.85
CA LEU A 111 -11.95 10.62 0.72
C LEU A 111 -11.30 11.58 -0.28
N VAL A 112 -10.02 11.34 -0.59
CA VAL A 112 -9.28 12.14 -1.58
C VAL A 112 -9.11 11.32 -2.84
N LEU A 113 -9.70 11.82 -3.94
CA LEU A 113 -9.68 11.20 -5.27
C LEU A 113 -8.65 11.94 -6.13
N ASP A 114 -7.74 11.18 -6.75
CA ASP A 114 -6.67 11.67 -7.65
C ASP A 114 -5.85 12.85 -7.11
N GLY A 115 -5.83 13.04 -5.78
CA GLY A 115 -5.12 14.13 -5.12
C GLY A 115 -5.74 15.52 -5.29
N SER A 116 -6.82 15.66 -6.06
CA SER A 116 -7.43 16.96 -6.42
C SER A 116 -8.82 17.16 -5.82
N THR A 117 -9.58 16.08 -5.64
CA THR A 117 -10.97 16.14 -5.18
C THR A 117 -11.08 15.56 -3.78
N SER A 118 -11.62 16.33 -2.83
CA SER A 118 -11.84 15.90 -1.45
C SER A 118 -13.32 15.86 -1.14
N VAL A 119 -13.80 14.70 -0.69
CA VAL A 119 -15.21 14.47 -0.34
C VAL A 119 -15.28 14.14 1.16
N PRO A 120 -16.18 14.78 1.93
CA PRO A 120 -16.41 14.41 3.33
C PRO A 120 -16.78 12.92 3.45
N PHE A 121 -16.09 12.22 4.34
CA PHE A 121 -16.24 10.78 4.57
C PHE A 121 -16.39 10.50 6.07
N ASN A 122 -17.36 11.17 6.69
CA ASN A 122 -17.57 11.16 8.14
C ASN A 122 -18.19 9.86 8.65
N GLN A 123 -18.34 9.76 9.97
CA GLN A 123 -18.72 8.56 10.68
C GLN A 123 -20.01 7.94 10.12
N GLY A 124 -19.95 6.64 9.84
CA GLY A 124 -21.08 5.89 9.31
C GLY A 124 -21.14 5.86 7.79
N THR A 125 -20.50 6.80 7.08
CA THR A 125 -20.40 6.79 5.62
C THR A 125 -19.63 5.57 5.13
N GLU A 126 -20.03 5.06 3.98
CA GLU A 126 -19.41 3.91 3.33
C GLU A 126 -19.09 4.21 1.87
N VAL A 127 -17.98 3.64 1.40
CA VAL A 127 -17.64 3.62 -0.02
C VAL A 127 -17.27 2.19 -0.43
N ILE A 128 -17.60 1.85 -1.66
CA ILE A 128 -17.19 0.60 -2.30
C ILE A 128 -16.28 0.99 -3.46
N LEU A 129 -15.05 0.52 -3.41
CA LEU A 129 -14.11 0.57 -4.53
C LEU A 129 -14.17 -0.79 -5.20
N GLU A 130 -14.49 -0.83 -6.49
CA GLU A 130 -14.68 -2.08 -7.23
C GLU A 130 -14.19 -1.92 -8.66
N LEU A 131 -13.47 -2.92 -9.16
CA LEU A 131 -13.14 -3.03 -10.58
C LEU A 131 -14.20 -3.88 -11.26
N ILE A 132 -14.91 -3.28 -12.20
CA ILE A 132 -15.88 -3.97 -13.05
C ILE A 132 -15.18 -4.25 -14.38
N PRO A 133 -15.06 -5.53 -14.81
CA PRO A 133 -14.41 -5.87 -16.07
C PRO A 133 -14.98 -5.15 -17.29
N ASP A 134 -16.30 -4.90 -17.28
CA ASP A 134 -17.01 -4.19 -18.35
C ASP A 134 -16.61 -2.71 -18.46
N ASP A 135 -16.06 -2.12 -17.39
CA ASP A 135 -15.57 -0.74 -17.36
C ASP A 135 -14.09 -0.61 -17.78
N ALA A 136 -13.45 -1.73 -18.17
CA ALA A 136 -12.06 -1.71 -18.60
C ALA A 136 -11.90 -0.92 -19.91
N LEU A 137 -11.22 0.24 -19.83
CA LEU A 137 -10.89 1.05 -21.00
C LEU A 137 -9.96 0.27 -21.95
N GLN A 138 -10.46 -0.07 -23.14
CA GLN A 138 -9.64 -0.61 -24.21
C GLN A 138 -8.96 0.54 -24.97
N THR A 139 -7.65 0.69 -24.79
CA THR A 139 -6.88 1.60 -25.65
C THR A 139 -6.54 0.87 -26.95
N PHE A 140 -7.22 1.22 -28.04
CA PHE A 140 -6.83 0.76 -29.38
C PHE A 140 -5.50 1.42 -29.75
N LYS A 141 -4.46 0.61 -30.00
CA LYS A 141 -3.23 1.11 -30.64
C LYS A 141 -3.48 1.16 -32.15
N HIS A 142 -3.43 2.37 -32.72
CA HIS A 142 -3.32 2.57 -34.16
C HIS A 142 -1.91 2.24 -34.65
#